data_AF-A0A822EHP4-F1
#
_entry.id   AF-A0A822EHP4-F1
#
_cell.length_a   1.000
_cell.length_b   1.000
_cell.length_c   1.000
_cell.angle_alpha   90.00
_cell.angle_beta   90.00
_cell.angle_gamma   90.00
#
_symmetry.space_group_name_H-M   'P 1'
#
loop_
_entity.id
_entity.type
_entity.pdbx_description
1 polymer ?
#
loop_
_entity_poly.entity_id
_entity_poly.type
_entity_poly.pdbx_seq_one_letter_code
_entity_poly.pdbx_strand_id
1 'polypeptide(L)'
;MAIRNSNFFLLILLLSSSINAFNLPGLAPNEYCRFPLPGLKCKTQVEVYVNRLNSFESVLSYQYSYFPFCTVNDEPSPIENLGQVLIGERIQPSPYKFHFLKNYNCRYVCAKKFTSTDANQQKMLKRLMKGIILNYQQHWILDNMPITLCYKNTENLEFCSRSFPIGCYVSKSGQTKKSCSIRDGKNDTFYIFNHLDFEITYHNELGETRRSTFGEDSSRIISAKIQVNSLNSNRCDRTTGPVMFQSTSKDIEIPFTYSVKFIKINEIHWASRWDYIFKSLPQTRIQWFSILNSLVVVLFLSGTVAIILLRTLYKDNPRYSRIVGTGSAKEQFGWKLIDGDVFRPPQKGILLSTLVGNGIQITMTFLITLVFAALDFLSPDKPGALLTLFGGANWKKIALTTAITCPSLIFVILFVLNLVLWLNVSSATIPCTTFLALLALWFCISTPLVFIGAYLGFKRSVYKNPVPINQIPRQVPEQPFYTKPLLSILASGILSFGCIFIQLFFILNSIWVHQYYHYFGFLLVVYIILIITCSETTILLCYFHLCTE
;
A
#
# COMPACT_ATOMS: atom_id res chain seq x y z
N MET A 1 33.49 14.17 -31.92
CA MET A 1 32.44 13.47 -31.13
C MET A 1 32.38 13.90 -29.65
N ALA A 2 33.41 14.57 -29.11
CA ALA A 2 33.44 15.06 -27.72
C ALA A 2 32.55 16.30 -27.42
N ILE A 3 32.37 17.20 -28.40
CA ILE A 3 31.65 18.48 -28.21
C ILE A 3 30.13 18.28 -28.03
N ARG A 4 29.56 17.21 -28.61
CA ARG A 4 28.11 16.92 -28.49
C ARG A 4 27.70 16.37 -27.12
N ASN A 5 28.64 15.77 -26.38
CA ASN A 5 28.38 15.27 -25.02
C ASN A 5 28.50 16.37 -23.97
N SER A 6 29.32 17.41 -24.22
CA SER A 6 29.50 18.54 -23.29
C SER A 6 28.23 19.39 -23.18
N ASN A 7 27.55 19.68 -24.30
CA ASN A 7 26.30 20.45 -24.29
C ASN A 7 25.15 19.71 -23.58
N PHE A 8 25.12 18.37 -23.64
CA PHE A 8 24.11 17.57 -22.95
C PHE A 8 24.34 17.57 -21.43
N PHE A 9 25.60 17.52 -20.99
CA PHE A 9 25.98 17.63 -19.58
C PHE A 9 25.69 19.02 -19.00
N LEU A 10 25.95 20.07 -19.78
CA LEU A 10 25.65 21.45 -19.41
C LEU A 10 24.13 21.69 -19.26
N LEU A 11 23.32 21.09 -20.14
CA LEU A 11 21.86 21.16 -20.06
C LEU A 11 21.31 20.48 -18.79
N ILE A 12 21.87 19.33 -18.42
CA ILE A 12 21.52 18.61 -17.17
C ILE A 12 21.92 19.42 -15.93
N LEU A 13 23.10 20.06 -15.95
CA LEU A 13 23.56 20.95 -14.88
C LEU A 13 22.68 22.20 -14.75
N LEU A 14 22.26 22.81 -15.86
CA LEU A 14 21.33 23.94 -15.86
C LEU A 14 19.94 23.54 -15.33
N LEU A 15 19.42 22.37 -15.72
CA LEU A 15 18.16 21.81 -15.19
C LEU A 15 18.24 21.49 -13.69
N SER A 16 19.43 21.10 -13.19
CA SER A 16 19.63 20.80 -11.76
C SER A 16 19.57 22.03 -10.85
N SER A 17 19.88 23.22 -11.37
CA SER A 17 19.83 24.48 -10.61
C SER A 17 18.41 24.97 -10.31
N SER A 18 17.41 24.46 -11.03
CA SER A 18 15.98 24.72 -10.84
C SER A 18 15.27 23.69 -9.93
N ILE A 19 16.02 22.77 -9.32
CA ILE A 19 15.45 21.80 -8.39
C ILE A 19 15.27 22.49 -7.03
N ASN A 20 14.05 22.95 -6.75
CA ASN A 20 13.65 23.23 -5.38
C ASN A 20 13.76 21.92 -4.59
N ALA A 21 14.54 21.93 -3.50
CA ALA A 21 14.62 20.81 -2.58
C ALA A 21 13.21 20.50 -2.05
N PHE A 22 12.65 19.38 -2.50
CA PHE A 22 11.34 18.92 -2.06
C PHE A 22 11.52 18.24 -0.71
N ASN A 23 11.09 18.90 0.37
CA ASN A 23 11.00 18.25 1.66
C ASN A 23 9.84 17.25 1.60
N LEU A 24 10.18 15.96 1.64
CA LEU A 24 9.20 14.90 1.81
C LEU A 24 8.42 15.13 3.11
N PRO A 25 7.08 15.23 3.05
CA PRO A 25 6.27 15.44 4.25
C PRO A 25 6.48 14.29 5.23
N GLY A 26 6.74 14.62 6.50
CA GLY A 26 6.95 13.64 7.58
C GLY A 26 8.42 13.38 7.97
N LEU A 27 9.40 13.88 7.21
CA LEU A 27 10.83 13.73 7.53
C LEU A 27 11.41 14.87 8.38
N ALA A 28 10.90 16.10 8.22
CA ALA A 28 11.34 17.26 9.01
C ALA A 28 10.37 17.52 10.18
N PRO A 29 10.87 17.72 11.42
CA PRO A 29 10.02 18.08 12.55
C PRO A 29 9.45 19.49 12.37
N ASN A 30 8.15 19.66 12.67
CA ASN A 30 7.60 20.99 12.87
C ASN A 30 7.84 21.41 14.31
N GLU A 31 8.30 22.64 14.49
CA GLU A 31 8.47 23.26 15.81
C GLU A 31 7.28 24.17 16.10
N TYR A 32 6.76 24.06 17.32
CA TYR A 32 5.62 24.83 17.80
C TYR A 32 6.02 25.74 18.96
N CYS A 33 5.51 26.96 18.94
CA CYS A 33 5.82 28.00 19.91
C CYS A 33 4.54 28.64 20.42
N ARG A 34 4.56 29.11 21.67
CA ARG A 34 3.42 29.79 22.29
C ARG A 34 3.05 31.10 21.59
N PHE A 35 4.06 31.84 21.16
CA PHE A 35 3.95 33.13 20.49
C PHE A 35 4.84 33.15 19.24
N PRO A 36 4.50 33.96 18.22
CA PRO A 36 5.32 34.07 17.03
C PRO A 36 6.64 34.78 17.40
N LEU A 37 7.75 34.05 17.37
CA LEU A 37 9.08 34.56 17.67
C LEU A 37 9.75 35.03 16.37
N PRO A 38 10.17 36.31 16.26
CA PRO A 38 10.85 36.81 15.06
C PRO A 38 12.21 36.11 14.90
N GLY A 39 12.44 35.50 13.74
CA GLY A 39 13.68 34.79 13.41
C GLY A 39 13.60 33.25 13.50
N LEU A 40 12.56 32.69 14.12
CA LEU A 40 12.32 31.24 14.16
C LEU A 40 11.15 30.86 13.23
N LYS A 41 11.32 29.82 12.40
CA LYS A 41 10.21 29.24 11.61
C LYS A 41 9.31 28.37 12.49
N CYS A 42 8.74 28.98 13.52
CA CYS A 42 7.93 28.28 14.52
C CYS A 42 6.45 28.52 14.27
N LYS A 43 5.64 27.45 14.32
CA LYS A 43 4.19 27.53 14.12
C LYS A 43 3.48 27.75 15.46
N THR A 44 2.54 28.68 15.50
CA THR A 44 1.72 28.94 16.71
C THR A 44 0.37 28.23 16.66
N GLN A 45 -0.18 28.08 15.44
CA GLN A 45 -1.39 27.35 15.17
C GLN A 45 -1.06 25.88 14.89
N VAL A 46 -1.74 24.97 15.59
CA VAL A 46 -1.68 23.55 15.31
C VAL A 46 -2.87 23.23 14.40
N GLU A 47 -2.58 22.94 13.14
CA GLU A 47 -3.60 22.63 12.14
C GLU A 47 -4.02 21.17 12.26
N VAL A 48 -5.32 20.95 12.20
CA VAL A 48 -5.93 19.62 12.19
C VAL A 48 -6.59 19.41 10.85
N TYR A 49 -6.25 18.29 10.24
CA TYR A 49 -6.78 17.88 8.95
C TYR A 49 -7.69 16.67 9.13
N VAL A 50 -8.75 16.62 8.33
CA VAL A 50 -9.65 15.47 8.23
C VAL A 50 -9.38 14.75 6.93
N ASN A 51 -9.43 13.43 6.96
CA ASN A 51 -9.34 12.58 5.78
C ASN A 51 -10.71 11.92 5.50
N ARG A 52 -10.78 11.09 4.45
CA ARG A 52 -11.95 10.28 4.14
C ARG A 52 -12.35 9.34 5.28
N LEU A 53 -13.62 8.93 5.25
CA LEU A 53 -14.19 7.95 6.15
C LEU A 53 -14.27 6.59 5.45
N ASN A 54 -13.95 5.53 6.18
CA ASN A 54 -14.06 4.14 5.74
C ASN A 54 -14.82 3.30 6.77
N SER A 55 -15.15 2.07 6.42
CA SER A 55 -15.86 1.13 7.29
C SER A 55 -15.25 -0.27 7.13
N PHE A 56 -15.31 -1.07 8.19
CA PHE A 56 -14.99 -2.50 8.14
C PHE A 56 -16.09 -3.35 7.49
N GLU A 57 -17.31 -2.83 7.43
CA GLU A 57 -18.52 -3.50 6.94
C GLU A 57 -18.82 -3.14 5.48
N SER A 58 -18.16 -2.11 4.96
CA SER A 58 -18.41 -1.56 3.63
C SER A 58 -17.10 -1.26 2.91
N VAL A 59 -17.02 -1.72 1.66
CA VAL A 59 -15.86 -1.52 0.77
C VAL A 59 -15.73 -0.05 0.33
N LEU A 60 -16.84 0.71 0.34
CA LEU A 60 -16.88 2.09 -0.12
C LEU A 60 -16.38 3.05 0.96
N SER A 61 -15.63 4.05 0.53
CA SER A 61 -15.23 5.18 1.37
C SER A 61 -15.84 6.48 0.87
N TYR A 62 -16.04 7.42 1.78
CA TYR A 62 -16.66 8.71 1.50
C TYR A 62 -15.84 9.86 2.06
N GLN A 63 -15.93 11.02 1.42
CA GLN A 63 -15.26 12.23 1.88
C GLN A 63 -15.91 12.73 3.17
N TYR A 64 -15.17 13.51 3.96
CA TYR A 64 -15.68 14.10 5.19
C TYR A 64 -16.96 14.94 4.97
N SER A 65 -16.99 15.72 3.89
CA SER A 65 -18.14 16.54 3.47
C SER A 65 -19.39 15.75 3.04
N TYR A 66 -19.28 14.44 2.77
CA TYR A 66 -20.42 13.60 2.37
C TYR A 66 -21.43 13.42 3.52
N PHE A 67 -20.93 13.42 4.76
CA PHE A 67 -21.70 13.32 5.99
C PHE A 67 -21.98 14.72 6.57
N PRO A 68 -22.98 14.88 7.45
CA PRO A 68 -23.36 16.18 8.01
C PRO A 68 -22.40 16.65 9.10
N PHE A 69 -21.12 16.80 8.76
CA PHE A 69 -20.12 17.40 9.64
C PHE A 69 -19.92 18.88 9.33
N CYS A 70 -19.20 19.57 10.21
CA CYS A 70 -18.82 20.97 10.02
C CYS A 70 -17.63 21.03 9.04
N THR A 71 -17.75 21.74 7.92
CA THR A 71 -16.68 21.91 6.92
C THR A 71 -16.25 23.37 6.83
N VAL A 72 -15.00 23.60 6.43
CA VAL A 72 -14.48 24.93 6.09
C VAL A 72 -14.36 24.99 4.56
N ASN A 73 -15.07 25.94 3.92
CA ASN A 73 -15.11 26.01 2.46
C ASN A 73 -14.04 26.93 1.85
N ASP A 74 -13.42 27.80 2.66
CA ASP A 74 -12.57 28.90 2.16
C ASP A 74 -11.06 28.62 2.23
N GLU A 75 -10.64 27.47 2.77
CA GLU A 75 -9.23 27.11 2.92
C GLU A 75 -8.80 26.07 1.87
N PRO A 76 -7.71 26.30 1.13
CA PRO A 76 -7.23 25.34 0.14
C PRO A 76 -6.80 24.04 0.83
N SER A 77 -7.18 22.90 0.24
CA SER A 77 -6.71 21.59 0.69
C SER A 77 -5.18 21.49 0.52
N PRO A 78 -4.47 20.84 1.46
CA PRO A 78 -3.04 20.61 1.31
C PRO A 78 -2.74 19.81 0.03
N ILE A 79 -1.54 20.01 -0.52
CA ILE A 79 -1.13 19.38 -1.77
C ILE A 79 -1.01 17.86 -1.54
N GLU A 80 -1.82 17.08 -2.25
CA GLU A 80 -1.78 15.60 -2.22
C GLU A 80 -0.75 15.08 -3.21
N ASN A 81 0.06 14.10 -2.79
CA ASN A 81 0.95 13.38 -3.70
C ASN A 81 0.14 12.42 -4.58
N LEU A 82 0.64 12.09 -5.79
CA LEU A 82 -0.06 11.18 -6.73
C LEU A 82 -0.46 9.84 -6.07
N GLY A 83 0.40 9.28 -5.23
CA GLY A 83 0.10 8.07 -4.48
C GLY A 83 -1.07 8.22 -3.50
N GLN A 84 -1.15 9.35 -2.79
CA GLN A 84 -2.26 9.65 -1.88
C GLN A 84 -3.59 9.77 -2.62
N VAL A 85 -3.57 10.42 -3.80
CA VAL A 85 -4.75 10.51 -4.67
C VAL A 85 -5.19 9.14 -5.17
N LEU A 86 -4.25 8.27 -5.56
CA LEU A 86 -4.54 6.90 -6.01
C LEU A 86 -5.10 6.00 -4.90
N ILE A 87 -4.66 6.20 -3.65
CA ILE A 87 -5.20 5.51 -2.46
C ILE A 87 -6.56 6.11 -2.04
N GLY A 88 -6.97 7.20 -2.69
CA GLY A 88 -8.22 7.90 -2.42
C GLY A 88 -8.18 8.70 -1.12
N GLU A 89 -7.00 9.07 -0.61
CA GLU A 89 -6.90 10.05 0.48
C GLU A 89 -7.47 11.39 0.00
N ARG A 90 -8.23 12.04 0.87
CA ARG A 90 -8.90 13.32 0.62
C ARG A 90 -8.74 14.18 1.85
N ILE A 91 -7.60 14.86 1.93
CA ILE A 91 -7.21 15.64 3.10
C ILE A 91 -7.83 17.02 2.99
N GLN A 92 -8.64 17.40 3.96
CA GLN A 92 -9.32 18.69 4.01
C GLN A 92 -9.02 19.40 5.34
N PRO A 93 -8.95 20.74 5.35
CA PRO A 93 -8.81 21.49 6.59
C PRO A 93 -10.06 21.29 7.46
N SER A 94 -9.83 21.04 8.74
CA SER A 94 -10.93 20.91 9.70
C SER A 94 -11.28 22.29 10.29
N PRO A 95 -12.53 22.51 10.75
CA PRO A 95 -12.91 23.74 11.45
C PRO A 95 -12.33 23.84 12.87
N TYR A 96 -11.58 22.83 13.33
CA TYR A 96 -11.00 22.74 14.66
C TYR A 96 -9.63 23.43 14.67
N LYS A 97 -9.60 24.68 15.17
CA LYS A 97 -8.37 25.49 15.24
C LYS A 97 -7.79 25.45 16.64
N PHE A 98 -6.55 24.95 16.75
CA PHE A 98 -5.82 24.83 18.01
C PHE A 98 -4.70 25.87 18.07
N HIS A 99 -4.50 26.46 19.24
CA HIS A 99 -3.34 27.30 19.53
C HIS A 99 -2.44 26.56 20.51
N PHE A 100 -1.15 26.49 20.20
CA PHE A 100 -0.20 25.74 20.99
C PHE A 100 -0.18 26.23 22.46
N LEU A 101 -0.20 25.30 23.42
CA LEU A 101 -0.29 25.53 24.88
C LEU A 101 -1.56 26.23 25.40
N LYS A 102 -2.56 26.46 24.55
CA LYS A 102 -3.84 27.02 24.97
C LYS A 102 -4.88 25.91 25.14
N ASN A 103 -5.20 25.60 26.39
CA ASN A 103 -6.23 24.62 26.70
C ASN A 103 -7.63 25.21 26.48
N TYR A 104 -8.52 24.42 25.90
CA TYR A 104 -9.91 24.78 25.66
C TYR A 104 -10.80 23.76 26.34
N ASN A 105 -11.72 24.22 27.19
CA ASN A 105 -12.77 23.38 27.76
C ASN A 105 -14.07 23.75 27.05
N CYS A 106 -14.61 22.83 26.24
CA CYS A 106 -15.85 23.03 25.50
C CYS A 106 -15.92 24.27 24.60
N ARG A 107 -15.29 24.19 23.43
CA ARG A 107 -15.45 25.19 22.36
C ARG A 107 -16.47 24.73 21.34
N TYR A 108 -17.43 25.60 21.03
CA TYR A 108 -18.46 25.38 20.02
C TYR A 108 -17.89 25.55 18.60
N VAL A 109 -18.28 24.67 17.68
CA VAL A 109 -17.85 24.69 16.28
C VAL A 109 -19.01 25.06 15.36
N CYS A 110 -20.02 24.20 15.28
CA CYS A 110 -21.24 24.43 14.49
C CYS A 110 -22.38 23.54 15.00
N ALA A 111 -23.62 23.84 14.62
CA ALA A 111 -24.77 22.96 14.86
C ALA A 111 -25.43 22.59 13.53
N LYS A 112 -25.81 21.33 13.38
CA LYS A 112 -26.55 20.82 12.22
C LYS A 112 -27.98 20.56 12.63
N LYS A 113 -28.89 21.34 12.05
CA LYS A 113 -30.33 21.19 12.22
C LYS A 113 -30.87 20.33 11.07
N PHE A 114 -31.67 19.34 11.43
CA PHE A 114 -32.43 18.53 10.50
C PHE A 114 -33.90 18.77 10.78
N THR A 115 -34.61 19.27 9.78
CA THR A 115 -36.03 19.62 9.86
C THR A 115 -36.84 18.74 8.92
N SER A 116 -38.08 18.43 9.31
CA SER A 116 -38.95 17.55 8.53
C SER A 116 -39.38 18.13 7.19
N THR A 117 -39.28 19.44 7.01
CA THR A 117 -39.67 20.16 5.79
C THR A 117 -38.68 19.93 4.65
N ASP A 118 -37.41 19.73 4.96
CA ASP A 118 -36.33 19.75 3.98
C ASP A 118 -35.91 18.33 3.58
N ALA A 119 -36.36 17.90 2.39
CA ALA A 119 -36.05 16.57 1.86
C ALA A 119 -34.53 16.28 1.77
N ASN A 120 -33.71 17.29 1.47
CA ASN A 120 -32.26 17.17 1.41
C ASN A 120 -31.64 16.90 2.80
N GLN A 121 -32.12 17.59 3.84
CA GLN A 121 -31.66 17.40 5.22
C GLN A 121 -32.06 16.02 5.73
N GLN A 122 -33.29 15.57 5.47
CA GLN A 122 -33.73 14.22 5.81
C GLN A 122 -32.91 13.13 5.09
N LYS A 123 -32.58 13.33 3.82
CA LYS A 123 -31.68 12.42 3.09
C LYS A 123 -30.29 12.39 3.73
N MET A 124 -29.81 13.51 4.26
CA MET A 124 -28.53 13.60 4.97
C MET A 124 -28.56 12.91 6.34
N LEU A 125 -29.66 13.04 7.08
CA LEU A 125 -29.89 12.33 8.34
C LEU A 125 -29.96 10.81 8.12
N LYS A 126 -30.72 10.34 7.12
CA LYS A 126 -30.76 8.92 6.74
C LYS A 126 -29.37 8.39 6.34
N ARG A 127 -28.56 9.20 5.65
CA ARG A 127 -27.16 8.87 5.33
C ARG A 127 -26.30 8.73 6.58
N LEU A 128 -26.42 9.66 7.53
CA LEU A 128 -25.73 9.60 8.82
C LEU A 128 -26.10 8.33 9.60
N MET A 129 -27.40 8.01 9.70
CA MET A 129 -27.88 6.80 10.36
C MET A 129 -27.29 5.54 9.72
N LYS A 130 -27.33 5.44 8.39
CA LYS A 130 -26.70 4.34 7.65
C LYS A 130 -25.19 4.27 7.91
N GLY A 131 -24.54 5.43 8.01
CA GLY A 131 -23.12 5.53 8.37
C GLY A 131 -22.81 4.97 9.76
N ILE A 132 -23.67 5.22 10.75
CA ILE A 132 -23.53 4.69 12.12
C ILE A 132 -23.74 3.17 12.13
N ILE A 133 -24.76 2.64 11.43
CA ILE A 133 -25.02 1.19 11.35
C ILE A 133 -23.83 0.44 10.75
N LEU A 134 -23.29 0.99 9.65
CA LEU A 134 -22.11 0.46 8.98
C LEU A 134 -20.80 0.78 9.72
N ASN A 135 -20.84 1.40 10.90
CA ASN A 135 -19.65 1.71 11.71
C ASN A 135 -18.56 2.43 10.91
N TYR A 136 -18.94 3.47 10.16
CA TYR A 136 -17.96 4.32 9.50
C TYR A 136 -17.08 5.02 10.54
N GLN A 137 -15.79 5.08 10.24
CA GLN A 137 -14.76 5.65 11.10
C GLN A 137 -14.12 6.87 10.44
N GLN A 138 -13.75 7.83 11.28
CA GLN A 138 -13.08 9.06 10.90
C GLN A 138 -11.57 8.90 11.07
N HIS A 139 -10.81 9.42 10.11
CA HIS A 139 -9.36 9.48 10.13
C HIS A 139 -8.93 10.94 10.15
N TRP A 140 -8.25 11.35 11.21
CA TRP A 140 -7.82 12.73 11.42
C TRP A 140 -6.31 12.77 11.53
N ILE A 141 -5.71 13.85 11.06
CA ILE A 141 -4.26 14.01 10.96
C ILE A 141 -3.88 15.31 11.66
N LEU A 142 -2.86 15.23 12.51
CA LEU A 142 -2.27 16.34 13.23
C LEU A 142 -0.75 16.18 13.18
N ASP A 143 -0.03 17.20 12.71
CA ASP A 143 1.44 17.17 12.57
C ASP A 143 1.99 15.96 11.78
N ASN A 144 1.31 15.60 10.69
CA ASN A 144 1.58 14.40 9.87
C ASN A 144 1.44 13.07 10.64
N MET A 145 0.80 13.06 11.81
CA MET A 145 0.47 11.85 12.57
C MET A 145 -1.04 11.64 12.65
N PRO A 146 -1.52 10.40 12.64
CA PRO A 146 -2.94 10.12 12.84
C PRO A 146 -3.33 10.35 14.30
N ILE A 147 -4.50 10.93 14.52
CA ILE A 147 -5.09 11.04 15.85
C ILE A 147 -5.65 9.68 16.26
N THR A 148 -5.31 9.21 17.46
CA THR A 148 -5.67 7.86 17.91
C THR A 148 -6.70 7.83 19.03
N LEU A 149 -7.66 6.92 18.94
CA LEU A 149 -8.59 6.57 20.02
C LEU A 149 -8.01 5.39 20.80
N CYS A 150 -7.65 5.61 22.05
CA CYS A 150 -7.07 4.58 22.92
C CYS A 150 -8.10 4.10 23.95
N TYR A 151 -8.22 2.79 24.12
CA TYR A 151 -9.03 2.16 25.15
C TYR A 151 -8.28 1.00 25.79
N LYS A 152 -8.56 0.75 27.07
CA LYS A 152 -7.96 -0.36 27.81
C LYS A 152 -8.82 -1.61 27.61
N ASN A 153 -8.18 -2.72 27.23
CA ASN A 153 -8.84 -4.02 27.15
C ASN A 153 -9.09 -4.60 28.56
N THR A 154 -9.83 -5.71 28.65
CA THR A 154 -10.08 -6.45 29.90
C THR A 154 -8.81 -6.87 30.63
N GLU A 155 -7.69 -7.02 29.92
CA GLU A 155 -6.35 -7.33 30.45
C GLU A 155 -5.52 -6.08 30.80
N ASN A 156 -6.13 -4.90 30.89
CA ASN A 156 -5.48 -3.59 31.11
C ASN A 156 -4.44 -3.18 30.05
N LEU A 157 -4.30 -3.93 28.95
CA LEU A 157 -3.49 -3.54 27.80
C LEU A 157 -4.17 -2.37 27.06
N GLU A 158 -3.44 -1.28 26.84
CA GLU A 158 -3.90 -0.11 26.08
C GLU A 158 -3.83 -0.41 24.58
N PHE A 159 -4.96 -0.39 23.90
CA PHE A 159 -5.06 -0.53 22.45
C PHE A 159 -5.46 0.82 21.85
N CYS A 160 -4.72 1.27 20.83
CA CYS A 160 -4.95 2.55 20.17
C CYS A 160 -5.31 2.34 18.70
N SER A 161 -6.55 2.68 18.32
CA SER A 161 -6.96 2.74 16.91
C SER A 161 -6.63 4.12 16.32
N ARG A 162 -6.16 4.18 15.08
CA ARG A 162 -5.90 5.44 14.33
C ARG A 162 -7.16 6.13 13.80
N SER A 163 -8.30 5.61 14.19
CA SER A 163 -9.61 6.00 13.71
C SER A 163 -10.60 5.88 14.84
N PHE A 164 -11.66 6.68 14.76
CA PHE A 164 -12.75 6.65 15.72
C PHE A 164 -14.10 6.63 15.00
N PRO A 165 -15.10 5.91 15.53
CA PRO A 165 -16.41 5.81 14.88
C PRO A 165 -17.15 7.17 14.85
N ILE A 166 -18.05 7.35 13.88
CA ILE A 166 -18.95 8.53 13.84
C ILE A 166 -19.92 8.53 15.03
N GLY A 167 -20.33 7.34 15.47
CA GLY A 167 -21.36 7.17 16.47
C GLY A 167 -21.53 5.70 16.84
N CYS A 168 -22.57 5.43 17.61
CA CYS A 168 -22.94 4.09 18.03
C CYS A 168 -24.44 3.86 17.84
N TYR A 169 -24.80 2.65 17.42
CA TYR A 169 -26.18 2.19 17.37
C TYR A 169 -26.37 1.05 18.37
N VAL A 170 -27.40 1.20 19.22
CA VAL A 170 -27.81 0.17 20.19
C VAL A 170 -28.96 -0.60 19.58
N SER A 171 -28.75 -1.89 19.29
CA SER A 171 -29.76 -2.74 18.67
C SER A 171 -30.98 -2.93 19.59
N LYS A 172 -32.11 -3.36 19.01
CA LYS A 172 -33.32 -3.75 19.76
C LYS A 172 -33.06 -4.83 20.81
N SER A 173 -32.07 -5.69 20.57
CA SER A 173 -31.61 -6.74 21.50
C SER A 173 -30.70 -6.23 22.62
N GLY A 174 -30.43 -4.92 22.72
CA GLY A 174 -29.52 -4.33 23.70
C GLY A 174 -28.04 -4.58 23.43
N GLN A 175 -27.70 -5.32 22.37
CA GLN A 175 -26.31 -5.56 21.98
C GLN A 175 -25.72 -4.32 21.30
N THR A 176 -24.57 -3.88 21.80
CA THR A 176 -23.75 -2.82 21.22
C THR A 176 -22.57 -3.42 20.46
N LYS A 177 -22.14 -2.80 19.37
CA LYS A 177 -20.86 -3.16 18.73
C LYS A 177 -19.71 -2.82 19.69
N LYS A 178 -18.64 -3.63 19.69
CA LYS A 178 -17.48 -3.54 20.61
C LYS A 178 -16.81 -2.15 20.71
N SER A 179 -17.01 -1.27 19.72
CA SER A 179 -16.43 0.10 19.69
C SER A 179 -17.31 1.16 20.38
N CYS A 180 -18.41 0.78 21.01
CA CYS A 180 -19.36 1.70 21.63
C CYS A 180 -19.14 1.82 23.14
N SER A 181 -18.67 2.97 23.60
CA SER A 181 -18.38 3.24 25.03
C SER A 181 -19.58 3.76 25.84
N ILE A 182 -20.80 3.66 25.31
CA ILE A 182 -22.00 4.19 25.97
C ILE A 182 -22.47 3.19 27.03
N ARG A 183 -22.40 3.61 28.30
CA ARG A 183 -22.67 2.74 29.46
C ARG A 183 -24.16 2.48 29.72
N ASP A 184 -25.04 3.40 29.33
CA ASP A 184 -26.50 3.31 29.56
C ASP A 184 -27.31 3.62 28.29
N GLY A 185 -27.09 2.82 27.24
CA GLY A 185 -27.76 3.00 25.95
C GLY A 185 -29.20 2.49 25.97
N LYS A 186 -30.17 3.34 25.61
CA LYS A 186 -31.56 2.91 25.33
C LYS A 186 -31.62 2.00 24.09
N ASN A 187 -32.49 1.00 24.10
CA ASN A 187 -32.67 0.10 22.96
C ASN A 187 -33.23 0.86 21.73
N ASP A 188 -32.79 0.44 20.53
CA ASP A 188 -33.23 1.01 19.23
C ASP A 188 -32.91 2.51 19.09
N THR A 189 -31.77 2.96 19.61
CA THR A 189 -31.35 4.37 19.54
C THR A 189 -29.97 4.54 18.91
N PHE A 190 -29.85 5.65 18.18
CA PHE A 190 -28.62 6.12 17.57
C PHE A 190 -28.01 7.20 18.43
N TYR A 191 -26.70 7.09 18.63
CA TYR A 191 -25.88 8.07 19.33
C TYR A 191 -24.81 8.56 18.36
N ILE A 192 -24.61 9.87 18.32
CA ILE A 192 -23.52 10.49 17.56
C ILE A 192 -22.45 10.99 18.51
N PHE A 193 -21.19 10.78 18.14
CA PHE A 193 -20.06 11.39 18.85
C PHE A 193 -19.83 12.79 18.29
N ASN A 194 -20.38 13.78 19.00
CA ASN A 194 -20.35 15.18 18.61
C ASN A 194 -19.41 16.03 19.47
N HIS A 195 -19.01 15.51 20.64
CA HIS A 195 -18.00 16.12 21.50
C HIS A 195 -16.68 15.35 21.41
N LEU A 196 -15.62 16.06 21.05
CA LEU A 196 -14.28 15.48 20.87
C LEU A 196 -13.31 16.08 21.89
N ASP A 197 -12.73 15.23 22.73
CA ASP A 197 -11.74 15.62 23.73
C ASP A 197 -10.34 15.23 23.22
N PHE A 198 -9.53 16.23 22.87
CA PHE A 198 -8.17 16.05 22.38
C PHE A 198 -7.15 16.15 23.51
N GLU A 199 -6.27 15.15 23.57
CA GLU A 199 -5.12 15.11 24.45
C GLU A 199 -3.86 15.11 23.59
N ILE A 200 -3.19 16.26 23.54
CA ILE A 200 -1.97 16.46 22.73
C ILE A 200 -0.78 16.46 23.68
N THR A 201 0.13 15.53 23.45
CA THR A 201 1.38 15.44 24.22
C THR A 201 2.53 16.06 23.45
N TYR A 202 3.38 16.81 24.15
CA TYR A 202 4.52 17.49 23.54
C TYR A 202 5.79 17.31 24.37
N HIS A 203 6.91 17.37 23.68
CA HIS A 203 8.27 17.32 24.21
C HIS A 203 8.89 18.71 24.11
N ASN A 204 9.62 19.14 25.16
CA ASN A 204 10.51 20.30 25.06
C ASN A 204 11.94 19.78 24.97
N GLU A 205 12.64 20.14 23.89
CA GLU A 205 14.07 19.86 23.77
C GLU A 205 14.86 20.84 24.63
N LEU A 206 14.96 20.55 25.94
CA LEU A 206 15.85 21.27 26.84
C LEU A 206 17.28 20.78 26.60
N GLY A 207 18.08 21.54 25.84
CA GLY A 207 19.54 21.59 26.01
C GLY A 207 20.40 20.41 25.52
N GLU A 208 19.89 19.43 24.77
CA GLU A 208 20.71 18.26 24.37
C GLU A 208 21.61 18.45 23.14
N THR A 209 21.44 19.51 22.35
CA THR A 209 22.37 19.79 21.25
C THR A 209 22.88 21.23 21.31
N ARG A 210 24.20 21.39 21.31
CA ARG A 210 24.92 22.67 21.09
C ARG A 210 24.60 23.37 19.75
N ARG A 211 23.58 22.91 19.01
CA ARG A 211 23.04 23.52 17.80
C ARG A 211 21.66 24.16 17.97
N SER A 212 20.97 24.03 19.11
CA SER A 212 19.77 24.85 19.36
C SER A 212 20.20 26.23 19.89
N THR A 213 20.47 27.14 18.97
CA THR A 213 20.69 28.57 19.28
C THR A 213 19.41 29.30 19.69
N PHE A 214 18.32 28.57 19.94
CA PHE A 214 16.97 29.12 19.96
C PHE A 214 16.11 28.56 21.09
N GLY A 215 16.02 29.35 22.17
CA GLY A 215 14.82 29.58 23.01
C GLY A 215 14.17 28.40 23.76
N GLU A 216 14.01 28.57 25.08
CA GLU A 216 13.29 27.71 26.04
C GLU A 216 11.82 27.38 25.70
N ASP A 217 11.28 27.96 24.61
CA ASP A 217 9.86 27.93 24.23
C ASP A 217 9.55 27.12 22.96
N SER A 218 10.53 26.44 22.36
CA SER A 218 10.30 25.55 21.21
C SER A 218 9.94 24.13 21.66
N SER A 219 8.83 23.61 21.14
CA SER A 219 8.32 22.29 21.49
C SER A 219 7.93 21.49 20.26
N ARG A 220 8.00 20.16 20.37
CA ARG A 220 7.61 19.22 19.32
C ARG A 220 6.47 18.33 19.79
N ILE A 221 5.51 18.06 18.92
CA ILE A 221 4.36 17.21 19.24
C ILE A 221 4.75 15.73 19.11
N ILE A 222 4.43 14.93 20.13
CA ILE A 222 4.77 13.50 20.20
C ILE A 222 3.56 12.63 19.88
N SER A 223 2.41 12.87 20.51
CA SER A 223 1.21 12.07 20.27
C SER A 223 -0.06 12.90 20.40
N ALA A 224 -1.09 12.49 19.65
CA ALA A 224 -2.42 13.07 19.70
C ALA A 224 -3.44 11.95 19.96
N LYS A 225 -4.00 11.95 21.17
CA LYS A 225 -5.06 11.03 21.58
C LYS A 225 -6.41 11.74 21.56
N ILE A 226 -7.47 11.00 21.25
CA ILE A 226 -8.84 11.51 21.26
C ILE A 226 -9.73 10.64 22.14
N GLN A 227 -10.62 11.28 22.90
CA GLN A 227 -11.76 10.65 23.54
C GLN A 227 -13.04 11.18 22.90
N VAL A 228 -13.96 10.26 22.63
CA VAL A 228 -15.21 10.57 21.92
C VAL A 228 -16.39 10.50 22.88
N ASN A 229 -17.18 11.57 22.91
CA ASN A 229 -18.32 11.73 23.80
C ASN A 229 -19.56 12.20 23.01
N SER A 230 -20.75 11.93 23.56
CA SER A 230 -22.02 12.40 23.01
C SER A 230 -22.66 13.36 24.02
N LEU A 231 -22.94 14.61 23.63
CA LEU A 231 -23.45 15.67 24.50
C LEU A 231 -24.56 16.49 23.84
N ASN A 232 -25.72 16.64 24.48
CA ASN A 232 -26.86 17.38 23.92
C ASN A 232 -26.84 18.90 24.22
N SER A 233 -25.68 19.47 24.51
CA SER A 233 -25.55 20.87 24.93
C SER A 233 -24.41 21.59 24.21
N ASN A 234 -24.67 22.83 23.80
CA ASN A 234 -23.68 23.72 23.18
C ASN A 234 -22.57 24.14 24.15
N ARG A 235 -22.82 24.03 25.47
CA ARG A 235 -21.87 24.36 26.55
C ARG A 235 -21.28 23.11 27.24
N CYS A 236 -21.45 21.94 26.64
CA CYS A 236 -20.95 20.66 27.14
C CYS A 236 -21.40 20.34 28.57
N ASP A 237 -22.63 20.74 28.91
CA ASP A 237 -23.22 20.40 30.19
C ASP A 237 -23.56 18.90 30.21
N ARG A 238 -22.84 18.13 31.04
CA ARG A 238 -22.97 16.68 31.15
C ARG A 238 -24.31 16.24 31.73
N THR A 239 -25.08 17.16 32.30
CA THR A 239 -26.41 16.89 32.87
C THR A 239 -27.47 16.62 31.80
N THR A 240 -27.29 17.13 30.57
CA THR A 240 -28.28 17.05 29.48
C THR A 240 -28.37 15.67 28.80
N GLY A 241 -27.52 14.72 29.20
CA GLY A 241 -27.42 13.41 28.59
C GLY A 241 -26.85 13.43 27.16
N PRO A 242 -26.67 12.25 26.54
CA PRO A 242 -26.15 12.13 25.19
C PRO A 242 -27.18 12.52 24.13
N VAL A 243 -26.72 12.94 22.94
CA VAL A 243 -27.60 13.14 21.79
C VAL A 243 -28.07 11.77 21.32
N MET A 244 -29.37 11.51 21.49
CA MET A 244 -30.02 10.28 21.08
C MET A 244 -31.11 10.58 20.05
N PHE A 245 -31.20 9.75 19.03
CA PHE A 245 -32.28 9.81 18.05
C PHE A 245 -32.71 8.42 17.60
N GLN A 246 -33.96 8.29 17.21
CA GLN A 246 -34.56 7.04 16.73
C GLN A 246 -34.83 7.12 15.23
N SER A 247 -35.10 5.98 14.60
CA SER A 247 -35.48 5.91 13.19
C SER A 247 -36.73 6.73 12.84
N THR A 248 -37.57 7.04 13.83
CA THR A 248 -38.81 7.82 13.69
C THR A 248 -38.63 9.32 13.93
N SER A 249 -37.48 9.75 14.45
CA SER A 249 -37.20 11.16 14.78
C SER A 249 -37.08 11.99 13.50
N LYS A 250 -37.90 13.04 13.38
CA LYS A 250 -37.95 13.90 12.18
C LYS A 250 -37.16 15.20 12.33
N ASP A 251 -37.15 15.78 13.54
CA ASP A 251 -36.49 17.04 13.85
C ASP A 251 -35.42 16.85 14.92
N ILE A 252 -34.17 17.17 14.59
CA ILE A 252 -33.01 16.98 15.48
C ILE A 252 -32.00 18.11 15.23
N GLU A 253 -31.44 18.67 16.30
CA GLU A 253 -30.28 19.55 16.24
C GLU A 253 -29.07 18.84 16.87
N ILE A 254 -27.96 18.78 16.12
CA ILE A 254 -26.71 18.16 16.58
C ILE A 254 -25.64 19.25 16.70
N PRO A 255 -25.28 19.66 17.93
CA PRO A 255 -24.20 20.61 18.16
C PRO A 255 -22.84 19.90 18.18
N PHE A 256 -21.85 20.42 17.47
CA PHE A 256 -20.48 19.91 17.50
C PHE A 256 -19.59 20.81 18.37
N THR A 257 -18.89 20.19 19.31
CA THR A 257 -18.03 20.88 20.29
C THR A 257 -16.73 20.10 20.50
N TYR A 258 -15.70 20.75 21.05
CA TYR A 258 -14.44 20.09 21.37
C TYR A 258 -13.75 20.66 22.60
N SER A 259 -12.86 19.87 23.19
CA SER A 259 -11.93 20.31 24.23
C SER A 259 -10.51 19.92 23.84
N VAL A 260 -9.52 20.70 24.27
CA VAL A 260 -8.10 20.42 23.99
C VAL A 260 -7.30 20.58 25.26
N LYS A 261 -6.48 19.57 25.57
CA LYS A 261 -5.54 19.57 26.67
C LYS A 261 -4.14 19.28 26.15
N PHE A 262 -3.19 20.18 26.43
CA PHE A 262 -1.77 19.96 26.16
C PHE A 262 -1.09 19.39 27.40
N ILE A 263 -0.33 18.30 27.23
CA ILE A 263 0.40 17.60 28.31
C ILE A 263 1.87 17.51 27.93
N LYS A 264 2.76 17.90 28.85
CA LYS A 264 4.21 17.83 28.64
C LYS A 264 4.74 16.45 29.03
N ILE A 265 5.47 15.78 28.15
CA ILE A 265 6.17 14.52 28.41
C ILE A 265 7.60 14.62 27.87
N ASN A 266 8.58 14.54 28.76
CA ASN A 266 10.00 14.69 28.38
C ASN A 266 10.73 13.34 28.19
N GLU A 267 10.15 12.22 28.61
CA GLU A 267 10.78 10.89 28.57
C GLU A 267 10.84 10.28 27.16
N ILE A 268 9.98 10.76 26.25
CA ILE A 268 9.85 10.23 24.90
C ILE A 268 10.52 11.20 23.92
N HIS A 269 11.55 10.74 23.22
CA HIS A 269 12.17 11.50 22.15
C HIS A 269 11.22 11.63 20.95
N TRP A 270 11.30 12.73 20.21
CA TRP A 270 10.46 12.95 19.02
C TRP A 270 10.64 11.85 17.95
N ALA A 271 11.84 11.26 17.83
CA ALA A 271 12.11 10.20 16.87
C ALA A 271 11.27 8.93 17.11
N SER A 272 10.92 8.61 18.36
CA SER A 272 10.10 7.44 18.71
C SER A 272 8.59 7.74 18.79
N ARG A 273 8.15 8.89 18.25
CA ARG A 273 6.74 9.33 18.33
C ARG A 273 5.73 8.36 17.71
N TRP A 274 6.15 7.49 16.80
CA TRP A 274 5.28 6.48 16.19
C TRP A 274 5.15 5.18 17.00
N ASP A 275 5.99 4.96 18.01
CA ASP A 275 6.07 3.69 18.76
C ASP A 275 4.79 3.34 19.51
N TYR A 276 4.08 4.33 20.05
CA TYR A 276 2.84 4.08 20.79
C TYR A 276 1.74 3.51 19.88
N ILE A 277 1.75 3.89 18.60
CA ILE A 277 0.84 3.35 17.57
C ILE A 277 1.27 1.91 17.25
N PHE A 278 2.57 1.67 17.04
CA PHE A 278 3.07 0.35 16.66
C PHE A 278 2.94 -0.70 17.76
N LYS A 279 3.16 -0.32 19.03
CA LYS A 279 3.01 -1.22 20.19
C LYS A 279 1.59 -1.76 20.36
N SER A 280 0.59 -1.06 19.81
CA SER A 280 -0.82 -1.47 19.91
C SER A 280 -1.25 -2.52 18.86
N LEU A 281 -0.38 -2.92 17.92
CA LEU A 281 -0.70 -3.93 16.89
C LEU A 281 -0.47 -5.37 17.41
N PRO A 282 -1.52 -6.23 17.50
CA PRO A 282 -1.44 -7.53 18.18
C PRO A 282 -0.85 -8.67 17.34
N GLN A 283 -0.02 -8.40 16.31
CA GLN A 283 0.17 -9.36 15.21
C GLN A 283 1.56 -10.00 15.04
N THR A 284 2.57 -9.70 15.86
CA THR A 284 3.92 -10.27 15.68
C THR A 284 3.92 -11.80 15.68
N ARG A 285 3.13 -12.43 16.56
CA ARG A 285 3.07 -13.91 16.67
C ARG A 285 2.54 -14.59 15.40
N ILE A 286 1.59 -13.97 14.71
CA ILE A 286 0.93 -14.59 13.55
C ILE A 286 1.83 -14.52 12.31
N GLN A 287 2.70 -13.52 12.22
CA GLN A 287 3.64 -13.37 11.11
C GLN A 287 4.74 -14.44 11.12
N TRP A 288 5.26 -14.79 12.31
CA TRP A 288 6.20 -15.90 12.45
C TRP A 288 5.59 -17.24 12.04
N PHE A 289 4.30 -17.45 12.32
CA PHE A 289 3.56 -18.64 11.87
C PHE A 289 3.49 -18.72 10.33
N SER A 290 3.28 -17.57 9.66
CA SER A 290 3.29 -17.49 8.20
C SER A 290 4.62 -17.93 7.59
N ILE A 291 5.73 -17.49 8.17
CA ILE A 291 7.07 -17.82 7.67
C ILE A 291 7.37 -19.29 7.86
N LEU A 292 7.03 -19.85 9.02
CA LEU A 292 7.23 -21.27 9.28
C LEU A 292 6.45 -22.13 8.28
N ASN A 293 5.19 -21.80 8.01
CA ASN A 293 4.39 -22.50 7.01
C ASN A 293 5.01 -22.42 5.60
N SER A 294 5.49 -21.24 5.22
CA SER A 294 6.12 -21.03 3.90
C SER A 294 7.45 -21.77 3.77
N LEU A 295 8.23 -21.83 4.85
CA LEU A 295 9.51 -22.53 4.91
C LEU A 295 9.35 -24.04 4.83
N VAL A 296 8.30 -24.60 5.45
CA VAL A 296 7.95 -26.04 5.33
C VAL A 296 7.67 -26.39 3.87
N VAL A 297 6.92 -25.56 3.14
CA VAL A 297 6.62 -25.78 1.72
C VAL A 297 7.90 -25.79 0.87
N VAL A 298 8.82 -24.85 1.09
CA VAL A 298 10.11 -24.81 0.37
C VAL A 298 10.98 -26.01 0.73
N LEU A 299 11.05 -26.43 1.99
CA LEU A 299 11.79 -27.63 2.38
C LEU A 299 11.22 -28.90 1.71
N PHE A 300 9.90 -28.98 1.56
CA PHE A 300 9.26 -30.09 0.88
C PHE A 300 9.55 -30.09 -0.64
N LEU A 301 9.46 -28.93 -1.29
CA LEU A 301 9.75 -28.77 -2.72
C LEU A 301 11.22 -29.00 -3.04
N SER A 302 12.13 -28.37 -2.29
CA SER A 302 13.58 -28.60 -2.40
C SER A 302 13.95 -30.07 -2.18
N GLY A 303 13.35 -30.74 -1.19
CA GLY A 303 13.52 -32.17 -0.97
C GLY A 303 13.06 -33.01 -2.16
N THR A 304 11.92 -32.66 -2.77
CA THR A 304 11.41 -33.33 -3.97
C THR A 304 12.35 -33.12 -5.16
N VAL A 305 12.82 -31.90 -5.40
CA VAL A 305 13.79 -31.58 -6.46
C VAL A 305 15.11 -32.32 -6.22
N ALA A 306 15.60 -32.37 -4.99
CA ALA A 306 16.82 -33.09 -4.62
C ALA A 306 16.68 -34.60 -4.87
N ILE A 307 15.55 -35.21 -4.49
CA ILE A 307 15.27 -36.62 -4.77
C ILE A 307 15.23 -36.88 -6.28
N ILE A 308 14.55 -36.02 -7.05
CA ILE A 308 14.52 -36.14 -8.51
C ILE A 308 15.94 -36.09 -9.07
N LEU A 309 16.72 -35.08 -8.69
CA LEU A 309 18.08 -34.86 -9.17
C LEU A 309 19.02 -36.02 -8.80
N LEU A 310 18.99 -36.47 -7.54
CA LEU A 310 19.75 -37.63 -7.08
C LEU A 310 19.33 -38.91 -7.82
N ARG A 311 18.01 -39.14 -7.97
CA ARG A 311 17.50 -40.30 -8.71
C ARG A 311 17.95 -40.30 -10.16
N THR A 312 17.90 -39.16 -10.85
CA THR A 312 18.42 -39.03 -12.21
C THR A 312 19.92 -39.26 -12.27
N LEU A 313 20.71 -38.65 -11.38
CA LEU A 313 22.17 -38.81 -11.37
C LEU A 313 22.59 -40.27 -11.10
N TYR A 314 22.01 -40.92 -10.08
CA TYR A 314 22.35 -42.31 -9.75
C TYR A 314 21.92 -43.30 -10.84
N LYS A 315 20.79 -43.05 -11.51
CA LYS A 315 20.31 -43.89 -12.61
C LYS A 315 21.11 -43.70 -13.90
N ASP A 316 21.49 -42.46 -14.22
CA ASP A 316 22.08 -42.12 -15.52
C ASP A 316 23.62 -42.21 -15.55
N ASN A 317 24.31 -41.99 -14.41
CA ASN A 317 25.77 -42.05 -14.32
C ASN A 317 26.40 -43.42 -14.71
N PRO A 318 25.95 -44.57 -14.16
CA PRO A 318 26.52 -45.89 -14.54
C PRO A 318 26.15 -46.30 -15.97
N ARG A 319 25.10 -45.71 -16.54
CA ARG A 319 24.73 -45.93 -17.95
C ARG A 319 25.65 -45.14 -18.88
N TYR A 320 26.06 -43.95 -18.46
CA TYR A 320 26.99 -43.10 -19.19
C TYR A 320 28.39 -43.70 -19.30
N SER A 321 28.94 -44.21 -18.19
CA SER A 321 30.28 -44.81 -18.15
C SER A 321 30.40 -46.03 -19.07
N ARG A 322 29.31 -46.81 -19.20
CA ARG A 322 29.25 -47.95 -20.15
C ARG A 322 29.31 -47.51 -21.60
N ILE A 323 28.57 -46.47 -22.00
CA ILE A 323 28.51 -45.98 -23.39
C ILE A 323 29.86 -45.38 -23.83
N VAL A 324 30.56 -44.69 -22.91
CA VAL A 324 31.91 -44.14 -23.19
C VAL A 324 32.95 -45.27 -23.35
N GLY A 325 32.82 -46.36 -22.58
CA GLY A 325 33.73 -47.50 -22.64
C GLY A 325 33.58 -48.39 -23.90
N THR A 326 32.41 -48.40 -24.55
CA THR A 326 32.12 -49.30 -25.68
C THR A 326 32.37 -48.70 -27.07
N GLY A 327 32.78 -47.43 -27.18
CA GLY A 327 33.12 -46.80 -28.47
C GLY A 327 31.98 -46.71 -29.50
N SER A 328 30.75 -47.09 -29.14
CA SER A 328 29.58 -47.06 -30.00
C SER A 328 29.11 -45.63 -30.25
N ALA A 329 29.03 -45.26 -31.52
CA ALA A 329 28.70 -43.93 -32.01
C ALA A 329 27.39 -43.37 -31.42
N LYS A 330 27.47 -42.16 -30.85
CA LYS A 330 26.49 -41.05 -30.88
C LYS A 330 24.98 -41.35 -31.00
N GLU A 331 24.44 -42.40 -30.39
CA GLU A 331 23.00 -42.42 -30.12
C GLU A 331 22.72 -41.52 -28.92
N GLN A 332 22.33 -40.27 -29.20
CA GLN A 332 21.85 -39.34 -28.19
C GLN A 332 20.56 -39.93 -27.60
N PHE A 333 20.53 -40.23 -26.30
CA PHE A 333 19.33 -40.70 -25.60
C PHE A 333 18.91 -39.71 -24.52
N GLY A 334 17.60 -39.61 -24.26
CA GLY A 334 17.01 -38.77 -23.20
C GLY A 334 17.16 -37.27 -23.47
N TRP A 335 17.49 -36.49 -22.43
CA TRP A 335 17.63 -35.02 -22.50
C TRP A 335 18.64 -34.53 -23.56
N LYS A 336 19.59 -35.38 -23.96
CA LYS A 336 20.55 -35.07 -25.03
C LYS A 336 19.92 -35.02 -26.43
N LEU A 337 18.75 -35.60 -26.62
CA LEU A 337 18.00 -35.49 -27.88
C LEU A 337 17.42 -34.09 -28.10
N ILE A 338 17.28 -33.33 -27.01
CA ILE A 338 16.62 -32.03 -26.97
C ILE A 338 17.63 -30.92 -27.28
N ASP A 339 18.93 -31.21 -27.25
CA ASP A 339 20.03 -30.26 -27.46
C ASP A 339 19.92 -29.46 -28.78
N GLY A 340 19.41 -30.10 -29.84
CA GLY A 340 19.14 -29.47 -31.13
C GLY A 340 17.82 -28.70 -31.22
N ASP A 341 16.91 -28.86 -30.25
CA ASP A 341 15.57 -28.26 -30.24
C ASP A 341 15.38 -27.20 -29.12
N VAL A 342 16.16 -27.24 -28.03
CA VAL A 342 16.08 -26.27 -26.90
C VAL A 342 16.25 -24.81 -27.37
N PHE A 343 17.16 -24.58 -28.31
CA PHE A 343 17.50 -23.23 -28.78
C PHE A 343 16.63 -22.73 -29.95
N ARG A 344 15.59 -23.48 -30.33
CA ARG A 344 14.65 -23.07 -31.37
C ARG A 344 13.80 -21.89 -30.87
N PRO A 345 13.53 -20.86 -31.70
CA PRO A 345 12.61 -19.81 -31.33
C PRO A 345 11.21 -20.40 -31.10
N PRO A 346 10.56 -20.12 -29.95
CA PRO A 346 9.23 -20.66 -29.66
C PRO A 346 8.17 -20.05 -30.58
N GLN A 347 7.09 -20.79 -30.85
CA GLN A 347 5.99 -20.36 -31.73
C GLN A 347 5.40 -19.00 -31.33
N LYS A 348 5.38 -18.67 -30.03
CA LYS A 348 4.90 -17.40 -29.47
C LYS A 348 6.01 -16.60 -28.78
N GLY A 349 7.20 -16.51 -29.39
CA GLY A 349 8.36 -15.84 -28.79
C GLY A 349 8.15 -14.36 -28.41
N ILE A 350 7.34 -13.63 -29.17
CA ILE A 350 7.02 -12.23 -28.85
C ILE A 350 6.27 -12.14 -27.50
N LEU A 351 5.21 -12.93 -27.31
CA LEU A 351 4.43 -12.92 -26.07
C LEU A 351 5.26 -13.36 -24.87
N LEU A 352 6.06 -14.42 -25.03
CA LEU A 352 6.95 -14.91 -23.97
C LEU A 352 7.98 -13.84 -23.58
N SER A 353 8.65 -13.23 -24.56
CA SER A 353 9.65 -12.18 -24.30
C SER A 353 9.04 -10.96 -23.60
N THR A 354 7.81 -10.58 -23.96
CA THR A 354 7.07 -9.50 -23.31
C THR A 354 6.67 -9.83 -21.87
N LEU A 355 6.19 -11.05 -21.59
CA LEU A 355 5.82 -11.47 -20.23
C LEU A 355 7.05 -11.56 -19.32
N VAL A 356 8.13 -12.16 -19.81
CA VAL A 356 9.39 -12.28 -19.05
C VAL A 356 10.00 -10.90 -18.80
N GLY A 357 10.02 -10.02 -19.81
CA GLY A 357 10.51 -8.65 -19.68
C GLY A 357 9.74 -7.83 -18.63
N ASN A 358 8.41 -7.87 -18.66
CA ASN A 358 7.56 -7.24 -17.65
C ASN A 358 7.77 -7.86 -16.25
N GLY A 359 7.88 -9.20 -16.17
CA GLY A 359 8.12 -9.89 -14.91
C GLY A 359 9.43 -9.48 -14.25
N ILE A 360 10.53 -9.37 -15.01
CA ILE A 360 11.83 -8.92 -14.49
C ILE A 360 11.77 -7.45 -14.07
N GLN A 361 11.08 -6.59 -14.82
CA GLN A 361 10.88 -5.19 -14.44
C GLN A 361 10.18 -5.10 -13.08
N ILE A 362 9.07 -5.82 -12.90
CA ILE A 362 8.31 -5.83 -11.64
C ILE A 362 9.16 -6.38 -10.50
N THR A 363 9.85 -7.51 -10.72
CA THR A 363 10.74 -8.14 -9.73
C THR A 363 11.86 -7.21 -9.31
N MET A 364 12.54 -6.55 -10.26
CA MET A 364 13.63 -5.63 -9.94
C MET A 364 13.13 -4.38 -9.24
N THR A 365 12.04 -3.77 -9.71
CA THR A 365 11.43 -2.62 -9.04
C THR A 365 11.02 -2.97 -7.62
N PHE A 366 10.36 -4.12 -7.42
CA PHE A 366 9.95 -4.57 -6.10
C PHE A 366 11.16 -4.80 -5.19
N LEU A 367 12.17 -5.56 -5.63
CA LEU A 367 13.39 -5.82 -4.87
C LEU A 367 14.11 -4.52 -4.49
N ILE A 368 14.30 -3.62 -5.46
CA ILE A 368 14.91 -2.31 -5.27
C ILE A 368 14.12 -1.51 -4.24
N THR A 369 12.81 -1.35 -4.42
CA THR A 369 11.97 -0.60 -3.46
C THR A 369 12.01 -1.19 -2.06
N LEU A 370 12.12 -2.51 -1.92
CA LEU A 370 12.17 -3.19 -0.63
C LEU A 370 13.53 -3.01 0.05
N VAL A 371 14.63 -3.11 -0.71
CA VAL A 371 15.98 -2.81 -0.21
C VAL A 371 16.10 -1.34 0.19
N PHE A 372 15.52 -0.44 -0.59
CA PHE A 372 15.50 0.99 -0.30
C PHE A 372 14.58 1.35 0.88
N ALA A 373 13.44 0.68 1.02
CA ALA A 373 12.59 0.80 2.22
C ALA A 373 13.27 0.22 3.47
N ALA A 374 14.18 -0.75 3.31
CA ALA A 374 15.00 -1.26 4.41
C ALA A 374 16.22 -0.37 4.73
N LEU A 375 16.59 0.56 3.85
CA LEU A 375 17.79 1.41 3.94
C LEU A 375 17.49 2.93 3.89
N ASP A 376 16.22 3.35 3.96
CA ASP A 376 15.72 4.74 4.03
C ASP A 376 16.25 5.75 2.97
N PHE A 377 16.56 5.31 1.74
CA PHE A 377 16.95 6.21 0.63
C PHE A 377 16.25 5.84 -0.69
N LEU A 378 16.21 6.71 -1.70
CA LEU A 378 15.65 6.48 -3.06
C LEU A 378 16.67 7.05 -4.08
N SER A 379 16.96 6.56 -5.30
CA SER A 379 16.30 5.67 -6.29
C SER A 379 17.35 5.04 -7.26
N PRO A 380 17.02 3.99 -8.06
CA PRO A 380 17.65 3.81 -9.37
C PRO A 380 16.78 3.18 -10.47
N ASP A 381 17.01 3.61 -11.72
CA ASP A 381 16.44 3.08 -12.97
C ASP A 381 17.50 2.32 -13.80
N LYS A 382 17.14 1.13 -14.29
CA LYS A 382 17.35 0.60 -15.68
C LYS A 382 17.32 -0.94 -15.74
N PRO A 383 16.33 -1.52 -16.44
CA PRO A 383 16.47 -2.87 -17.00
C PRO A 383 16.33 -2.88 -18.52
N GLY A 384 17.40 -3.28 -19.23
CA GLY A 384 17.41 -3.42 -20.70
C GLY A 384 18.20 -4.63 -21.23
N ALA A 385 18.64 -5.55 -20.37
CA ALA A 385 19.60 -6.59 -20.76
C ALA A 385 18.98 -7.88 -21.35
N LEU A 386 17.66 -8.08 -21.27
CA LEU A 386 17.07 -9.40 -21.52
C LEU A 386 16.51 -9.60 -22.95
N LEU A 387 16.38 -8.50 -23.71
CA LEU A 387 15.87 -8.53 -25.09
C LEU A 387 16.80 -9.24 -26.09
N THR A 388 18.07 -9.43 -25.73
CA THR A 388 19.09 -10.07 -26.58
C THR A 388 19.08 -11.60 -26.58
N LEU A 389 18.28 -12.24 -25.71
CA LEU A 389 18.23 -13.70 -25.62
C LEU A 389 17.29 -14.37 -26.64
N PHE A 390 16.33 -13.64 -27.22
CA PHE A 390 15.24 -14.25 -28.00
C PHE A 390 15.28 -14.04 -29.52
N GLY A 391 16.44 -13.70 -30.11
CA GLY A 391 16.60 -13.69 -31.57
C GLY A 391 15.79 -12.60 -32.28
N GLY A 392 16.41 -11.44 -32.51
CA GLY A 392 15.75 -10.27 -33.06
C GLY A 392 15.29 -10.45 -34.52
N ALA A 393 13.99 -10.30 -34.74
CA ALA A 393 13.45 -9.91 -36.05
C ALA A 393 12.65 -8.59 -36.02
N ASN A 394 12.24 -8.04 -34.87
CA ASN A 394 11.52 -6.76 -34.80
C ASN A 394 11.63 -6.08 -33.41
N TRP A 395 12.81 -5.61 -33.00
CA TRP A 395 13.02 -5.01 -31.67
C TRP A 395 12.08 -3.83 -31.37
N LYS A 396 11.71 -3.04 -32.40
CA LYS A 396 10.74 -1.93 -32.28
C LYS A 396 9.34 -2.41 -31.91
N LYS A 397 8.86 -3.49 -32.55
CA LYS A 397 7.53 -4.07 -32.25
C LYS A 397 7.53 -4.70 -30.86
N ILE A 398 8.59 -5.42 -30.48
CA ILE A 398 8.69 -6.05 -29.16
C ILE A 398 8.76 -4.98 -28.05
N ALA A 399 9.55 -3.91 -28.24
CA ALA A 399 9.61 -2.80 -27.30
C ALA A 399 8.24 -2.13 -27.14
N LEU A 400 7.54 -1.87 -28.27
CA LEU A 400 6.21 -1.28 -28.26
C LEU A 400 5.18 -2.19 -27.56
N THR A 401 5.14 -3.47 -27.90
CA THR A 401 4.24 -4.44 -27.28
C THR A 401 4.54 -4.59 -25.79
N THR A 402 5.80 -4.53 -25.38
CA THR A 402 6.19 -4.64 -23.97
C THR A 402 5.79 -3.42 -23.17
N ALA A 403 5.98 -2.22 -23.72
CA ALA A 403 5.58 -0.97 -23.09
C ALA A 403 4.05 -0.79 -22.98
N ILE A 404 3.28 -1.42 -23.88
CA ILE A 404 1.83 -1.22 -23.94
C ILE A 404 1.04 -2.32 -23.21
N THR A 405 1.35 -3.60 -23.42
CA THR A 405 0.44 -4.72 -23.07
C THR A 405 0.05 -4.77 -21.59
N CYS A 406 1.02 -4.64 -20.68
CA CYS A 406 0.74 -4.73 -19.25
C CYS A 406 0.11 -3.44 -18.68
N PRO A 407 0.65 -2.24 -18.96
CA PRO A 407 0.01 -1.00 -18.51
C PRO A 407 -1.38 -0.78 -19.10
N SER A 408 -1.64 -1.18 -20.35
CA SER A 408 -2.97 -1.05 -20.96
C SER A 408 -4.01 -1.91 -20.26
N LEU A 409 -3.65 -3.15 -19.88
CA LEU A 409 -4.55 -4.04 -19.14
C LEU A 409 -4.91 -3.42 -17.78
N ILE A 410 -3.90 -2.94 -17.04
CA ILE A 410 -4.08 -2.29 -15.75
C ILE A 410 -4.95 -1.04 -15.89
N PHE A 411 -4.70 -0.22 -16.92
CA PHE A 411 -5.47 1.00 -17.18
C PHE A 411 -6.94 0.69 -17.49
N VAL A 412 -7.24 -0.33 -18.28
CA VAL A 412 -8.62 -0.77 -18.56
C VAL A 412 -9.31 -1.21 -17.28
N ILE A 413 -8.64 -2.03 -16.44
CA ILE A 413 -9.20 -2.47 -15.15
C ILE A 413 -9.46 -1.27 -14.24
N LEU A 414 -8.49 -0.36 -14.10
CA LEU A 414 -8.63 0.87 -13.31
C LEU A 414 -9.76 1.75 -13.81
N PHE A 415 -9.91 1.89 -15.13
CA PHE A 415 -10.98 2.68 -15.73
C PHE A 415 -12.37 2.10 -15.41
N VAL A 416 -12.54 0.78 -15.56
CA VAL A 416 -13.80 0.09 -15.24
C VAL A 416 -14.12 0.21 -13.75
N LEU A 417 -13.15 -0.05 -12.88
CA LEU A 417 -13.32 0.11 -11.43
C LEU A 417 -13.66 1.55 -11.05
N ASN A 418 -12.99 2.53 -11.65
CA ASN A 418 -13.25 3.94 -11.38
C ASN A 418 -14.64 4.38 -11.86
N LEU A 419 -15.14 3.82 -12.96
CA LEU A 419 -16.51 4.06 -13.41
C LEU A 419 -17.53 3.58 -12.36
N VAL A 420 -17.30 2.41 -11.75
CA VAL A 420 -18.15 1.90 -10.65
C VAL A 420 -18.06 2.79 -9.41
N LEU A 421 -16.87 3.28 -9.06
CA LEU A 421 -16.69 4.19 -7.91
C LEU A 421 -17.36 5.54 -8.13
N TRP A 422 -17.31 6.07 -9.35
CA TRP A 422 -17.94 7.32 -9.72
C TRP A 422 -19.47 7.24 -9.62
N LEU A 423 -20.08 6.15 -10.10
CA LEU A 423 -21.52 5.90 -9.97
C LEU A 423 -21.99 5.87 -8.50
N ASN A 424 -21.12 5.46 -7.58
CA ASN A 424 -21.41 5.38 -6.15
C ASN A 424 -20.98 6.61 -5.33
N VAL A 425 -20.45 7.66 -5.98
CA VAL A 425 -19.97 8.90 -5.33
C VAL A 425 -18.94 8.60 -4.22
N SER A 426 -18.05 7.64 -4.46
CA SER A 426 -17.02 7.28 -3.48
C SER A 426 -15.85 8.29 -3.48
N SER A 427 -15.24 8.54 -2.32
CA SER A 427 -14.03 9.36 -2.20
C SER A 427 -12.81 8.79 -2.92
N ALA A 428 -12.81 7.46 -3.11
CA ALA A 428 -11.76 6.74 -3.82
C ALA A 428 -11.80 6.93 -5.34
N THR A 429 -12.74 7.73 -5.84
CA THR A 429 -12.79 8.09 -7.26
C THR A 429 -11.58 8.94 -7.64
N ILE A 430 -10.89 8.49 -8.68
CA ILE A 430 -9.72 9.15 -9.25
C ILE A 430 -10.24 10.24 -10.21
N PRO A 431 -9.81 11.51 -10.04
CA PRO A 431 -10.27 12.60 -10.88
C PRO A 431 -9.72 12.48 -12.30
N CYS A 432 -10.41 13.10 -13.26
CA CYS A 432 -10.02 13.04 -14.68
C CYS A 432 -8.60 13.59 -14.91
N THR A 433 -8.21 14.62 -14.16
CA THR A 433 -6.87 15.22 -14.22
C THR A 433 -5.76 14.22 -13.88
N THR A 434 -5.96 13.38 -12.86
CA THR A 434 -4.96 12.36 -12.52
C THR A 434 -4.95 11.20 -13.51
N PHE A 435 -6.08 10.85 -14.14
CA PHE A 435 -6.05 9.91 -15.27
C PHE A 435 -5.19 10.44 -16.41
N LEU A 436 -5.32 11.72 -16.75
CA LEU A 436 -4.51 12.36 -17.79
C LEU A 436 -3.04 12.43 -17.38
N ALA A 437 -2.76 12.70 -16.10
CA ALA A 437 -1.39 12.66 -15.57
C ALA A 437 -0.78 11.24 -15.62
N LEU A 438 -1.55 10.18 -15.30
CA LEU A 438 -1.09 8.79 -15.41
C LEU A 438 -0.82 8.39 -16.86
N LEU A 439 -1.70 8.79 -17.79
CA LEU A 439 -1.49 8.59 -19.23
C LEU A 439 -0.24 9.34 -19.71
N ALA A 440 -0.04 10.59 -19.28
CA ALA A 440 1.15 11.36 -19.61
C ALA A 440 2.42 10.70 -19.04
N LEU A 441 2.41 10.21 -17.80
CA LEU A 441 3.54 9.50 -17.20
C LEU A 441 3.85 8.22 -17.98
N TRP A 442 2.82 7.46 -18.37
CA TRP A 442 2.98 6.27 -19.19
C TRP A 442 3.59 6.58 -20.56
N PHE A 443 3.02 7.51 -21.33
CA PHE A 443 3.47 7.83 -22.70
C PHE A 443 4.75 8.67 -22.76
N CYS A 444 4.96 9.61 -21.85
CA CYS A 444 6.10 10.53 -21.89
C CYS A 444 7.33 10.02 -21.13
N ILE A 445 7.17 9.17 -20.12
CA ILE A 445 8.29 8.70 -19.28
C ILE A 445 8.51 7.20 -19.48
N SER A 446 7.52 6.37 -19.16
CA SER A 446 7.69 4.90 -19.17
C SER A 446 7.98 4.37 -20.59
N THR A 447 7.17 4.77 -21.57
CA THR A 447 7.32 4.27 -22.95
C THR A 447 8.70 4.62 -23.54
N PRO A 448 9.18 5.88 -23.49
CA PRO A 448 10.52 6.22 -23.99
C PRO A 448 11.64 5.52 -23.23
N LEU A 449 11.53 5.36 -21.90
CA LEU A 449 12.52 4.60 -21.11
C LEU A 449 12.62 3.15 -21.57
N VAL A 450 11.49 2.49 -21.85
CA VAL A 450 11.47 1.11 -22.38
C VAL A 450 12.12 1.06 -23.77
N PHE A 451 11.86 2.05 -24.63
CA PHE A 451 12.52 2.14 -25.94
C PHE A 451 14.03 2.36 -25.84
N ILE A 452 14.48 3.24 -24.93
CA ILE A 452 15.91 3.46 -24.65
C ILE A 452 16.55 2.18 -24.12
N GLY A 453 15.91 1.49 -23.17
CA GLY A 453 16.36 0.21 -22.64
C GLY A 453 16.46 -0.86 -23.72
N ALA A 454 15.46 -0.96 -24.60
CA ALA A 454 15.47 -1.88 -25.74
C ALA A 454 16.56 -1.56 -26.76
N TYR A 455 16.80 -0.27 -27.04
CA TYR A 455 17.88 0.17 -27.94
C TYR A 455 19.27 -0.16 -27.37
N LEU A 456 19.48 0.08 -26.08
CA LEU A 456 20.73 -0.30 -25.40
C LEU A 456 20.92 -1.81 -25.35
N GLY A 457 19.84 -2.57 -25.12
CA GLY A 457 19.82 -4.02 -25.19
C GLY A 457 20.23 -4.52 -26.57
N PHE A 458 19.64 -3.98 -27.64
CA PHE A 458 19.94 -4.38 -29.02
C PHE A 458 21.40 -4.16 -29.42
N LYS A 459 22.11 -3.19 -28.83
CA LYS A 459 23.54 -2.97 -29.07
C LYS A 459 24.43 -4.04 -28.45
N ARG A 460 23.92 -4.85 -27.51
CA ARG A 460 24.69 -5.91 -26.87
C ARG A 460 24.77 -7.12 -27.81
N SER A 461 25.91 -7.80 -27.79
CA SER A 461 26.15 -8.98 -28.62
C SER A 461 25.07 -10.04 -28.40
N VAL A 462 24.51 -10.55 -29.49
CA VAL A 462 23.56 -11.69 -29.46
C VAL A 462 24.25 -12.88 -28.82
N TYR A 463 23.53 -13.57 -27.92
CA TYR A 463 24.02 -14.81 -27.33
C TYR A 463 24.24 -15.85 -28.44
N LYS A 464 25.45 -16.39 -28.53
CA LYS A 464 25.77 -17.46 -29.47
C LYS A 464 25.36 -18.78 -28.85
N ASN A 465 24.45 -19.51 -29.50
CA ASN A 465 24.01 -20.80 -29.01
C ASN A 465 25.19 -21.77 -28.94
N PRO A 466 25.31 -22.54 -27.85
CA PRO A 466 26.41 -23.48 -27.68
C PRO A 466 26.37 -24.65 -28.67
N VAL A 467 25.21 -24.93 -29.28
CA VAL A 467 24.96 -26.08 -30.16
C VAL A 467 24.13 -25.65 -31.39
N PRO A 468 24.39 -26.25 -32.59
CA PRO A 468 23.56 -26.03 -33.77
C PRO A 468 22.11 -26.52 -33.58
N ILE A 469 21.16 -25.73 -34.10
CA ILE A 469 19.72 -26.01 -34.02
C ILE A 469 19.31 -26.93 -35.18
N ASN A 470 18.49 -27.94 -34.90
CA ASN A 470 17.86 -28.79 -35.92
C ASN A 470 16.80 -28.00 -36.69
N GLN A 471 16.75 -28.14 -38.03
CA GLN A 471 15.79 -27.41 -38.86
C GLN A 471 14.36 -27.94 -38.75
N ILE A 472 14.19 -29.26 -38.61
CA ILE A 472 12.87 -29.92 -38.55
C ILE A 472 12.52 -30.19 -37.09
N PRO A 473 11.35 -29.74 -36.60
CA PRO A 473 10.94 -30.01 -35.22
C PRO A 473 10.62 -31.50 -35.08
N ARG A 474 11.02 -32.09 -33.96
CA ARG A 474 10.59 -33.45 -33.63
C ARG A 474 9.07 -33.50 -33.41
N GLN A 475 8.46 -34.64 -33.74
CA GLN A 475 7.07 -34.91 -33.39
C GLN A 475 6.97 -35.12 -31.88
N VAL A 476 6.17 -34.28 -31.22
CA VAL A 476 5.90 -34.38 -29.78
C VAL A 476 4.82 -35.46 -29.57
N PRO A 477 5.05 -36.45 -28.68
CA PRO A 477 4.04 -37.46 -28.37
C PRO A 477 2.78 -36.83 -27.75
N GLU A 478 1.63 -37.51 -27.86
CA GLU A 478 0.40 -37.02 -27.23
C GLU A 478 0.56 -36.95 -25.71
N GLN A 479 0.45 -35.74 -25.18
CA GLN A 479 0.60 -35.49 -23.76
C GLN A 479 -0.67 -35.85 -22.99
N PRO A 480 -0.54 -36.46 -21.79
CA PRO A 480 -1.68 -36.70 -20.92
C PRO A 480 -2.37 -35.38 -20.52
N PHE A 481 -3.63 -35.47 -20.08
CA PHE A 481 -4.43 -34.26 -19.85
C PHE A 481 -3.81 -33.30 -18.83
N TYR A 482 -3.07 -33.83 -17.84
CA TYR A 482 -2.52 -33.05 -16.74
C TYR A 482 -1.25 -32.26 -17.09
N THR A 483 -0.52 -32.67 -18.13
CA THR A 483 0.61 -31.91 -18.68
C THR A 483 0.17 -30.90 -19.73
N LYS A 484 -1.13 -30.77 -20.04
CA LYS A 484 -1.60 -29.70 -20.93
C LYS A 484 -1.21 -28.32 -20.36
N PRO A 485 -0.83 -27.35 -21.23
CA PRO A 485 -0.21 -26.10 -20.79
C PRO A 485 -1.10 -25.29 -19.85
N LEU A 486 -2.42 -25.27 -20.09
CA LEU A 486 -3.36 -24.53 -19.24
C LEU A 486 -3.41 -25.10 -17.80
N LEU A 487 -3.47 -26.42 -17.66
CA LEU A 487 -3.53 -27.06 -16.35
C LEU A 487 -2.19 -26.96 -15.62
N SER A 488 -1.08 -27.08 -16.35
CA SER A 488 0.26 -26.90 -15.80
C SER A 488 0.48 -25.49 -15.24
N ILE A 489 0.00 -24.44 -15.95
CA ILE A 489 0.04 -23.05 -15.47
C ILE A 489 -0.80 -22.85 -14.21
N LEU A 490 -1.99 -23.44 -14.14
CA LEU A 490 -2.85 -23.35 -12.95
C LEU A 490 -2.23 -24.08 -11.76
N ALA A 491 -1.71 -25.29 -11.97
CA ALA A 491 -1.07 -26.08 -10.92
C ALA A 491 0.18 -25.38 -10.36
N SER A 492 1.01 -24.79 -11.23
CA SER A 492 2.17 -23.99 -10.80
C SER A 492 1.74 -22.78 -9.99
N GLY A 493 0.70 -22.06 -10.45
CA GLY A 493 0.18 -20.88 -9.79
C GLY A 493 -0.37 -21.17 -8.39
N ILE A 494 -1.08 -22.28 -8.21
CA ILE A 494 -1.63 -22.68 -6.91
C ILE A 494 -0.52 -22.96 -5.89
N LEU A 495 0.58 -23.61 -6.30
CA LEU A 495 1.71 -23.89 -5.42
C LEU A 495 2.42 -22.60 -4.98
N SER A 496 2.70 -21.69 -5.91
CA SER A 496 3.29 -20.38 -5.60
C SER A 496 2.35 -19.52 -4.74
N PHE A 497 1.03 -19.58 -5.00
CA PHE A 497 0.02 -18.87 -4.22
C PHE A 497 -0.07 -19.41 -2.79
N GLY A 498 -0.03 -20.72 -2.59
CA GLY A 498 -0.07 -21.35 -1.27
C GLY A 498 1.10 -20.91 -0.37
N CYS A 499 2.28 -20.69 -0.95
CA CYS A 499 3.44 -20.17 -0.24
C CYS A 499 3.23 -18.75 0.29
N ILE A 500 2.59 -17.86 -0.47
CA ILE A 500 2.43 -16.45 -0.10
C ILE A 500 1.06 -16.11 0.51
N PHE A 501 0.10 -17.04 0.51
CA PHE A 501 -1.30 -16.78 0.84
C PHE A 501 -1.52 -16.02 2.15
N ILE A 502 -0.88 -16.47 3.24
CA ILE A 502 -1.03 -15.86 4.55
C ILE A 502 -0.47 -14.43 4.55
N GLN A 503 0.69 -14.23 3.92
CA GLN A 503 1.31 -12.90 3.81
C GLN A 503 0.46 -11.97 2.94
N LEU A 504 -0.10 -12.47 1.83
CA LEU A 504 -0.99 -11.71 0.97
C LEU A 504 -2.26 -11.30 1.72
N PHE A 505 -2.81 -12.17 2.57
CA PHE A 505 -3.95 -11.84 3.44
C PHE A 505 -3.61 -10.67 4.39
N PHE A 506 -2.43 -10.66 5.00
CA PHE A 506 -2.00 -9.54 5.86
C PHE A 506 -1.80 -8.24 5.08
N ILE A 507 -1.19 -8.31 3.90
CA ILE A 507 -1.00 -7.13 3.04
C ILE A 507 -2.35 -6.57 2.62
N LEU A 508 -3.27 -7.43 2.16
CA LEU A 508 -4.61 -7.01 1.78
C LEU A 508 -5.36 -6.41 2.97
N ASN A 509 -5.36 -7.06 4.13
CA ASN A 509 -5.98 -6.50 5.33
C ASN A 509 -5.36 -5.16 5.74
N SER A 510 -4.03 -5.01 5.62
CA SER A 510 -3.34 -3.75 5.86
C SER A 510 -3.85 -2.65 4.91
N ILE A 511 -4.01 -2.95 3.61
CA ILE A 511 -4.54 -2.01 2.61
C ILE A 511 -6.00 -1.66 2.89
N TRP A 512 -6.86 -2.65 3.12
CA TRP A 512 -8.31 -2.47 3.32
C TRP A 512 -8.65 -1.82 4.67
N VAL A 513 -7.92 -2.18 5.73
CA VAL A 513 -8.09 -1.61 7.09
C VAL A 513 -7.24 -0.35 7.28
N HIS A 514 -6.42 0.02 6.29
CA HIS A 514 -5.47 1.12 6.34
C HIS A 514 -4.49 1.03 7.54
N GLN A 515 -4.12 -0.18 7.97
CA GLN A 515 -3.04 -0.39 8.95
C GLN A 515 -1.69 -0.31 8.27
N TYR A 516 -0.74 0.46 8.82
CA TYR A 516 0.61 0.48 8.29
C TYR A 516 1.24 -0.89 8.47
N TYR A 517 1.61 -1.52 7.35
CA TYR A 517 2.40 -2.74 7.38
C TYR A 517 3.85 -2.36 7.69
N HIS A 518 4.24 -2.44 8.97
CA HIS A 518 5.57 -2.03 9.44
C HIS A 518 6.66 -3.11 9.19
N TYR A 519 6.27 -4.30 8.76
CA TYR A 519 7.11 -5.49 8.77
C TYR A 519 7.86 -5.69 7.45
N PHE A 520 8.52 -4.63 6.96
CA PHE A 520 9.22 -4.65 5.68
C PHE A 520 10.31 -5.73 5.59
N GLY A 521 11.05 -5.97 6.67
CA GLY A 521 12.03 -7.06 6.73
C GLY A 521 11.41 -8.46 6.55
N PHE A 522 10.21 -8.67 7.11
CA PHE A 522 9.49 -9.93 6.93
C PHE A 522 8.99 -10.10 5.48
N LEU A 523 8.56 -9.00 4.85
CA LEU A 523 8.21 -9.00 3.43
C LEU A 523 9.40 -9.38 2.54
N LEU A 524 10.61 -8.91 2.86
CA LEU A 524 11.85 -9.27 2.15
C LEU A 524 12.07 -10.78 2.19
N VAL A 525 11.99 -11.38 3.38
CA VAL A 525 12.20 -12.81 3.58
C VAL A 525 11.17 -13.63 2.80
N VAL A 526 9.88 -13.29 2.90
CA VAL A 526 8.82 -13.98 2.16
C VAL A 526 9.01 -13.82 0.64
N TYR A 527 9.50 -12.68 0.18
CA TYR A 527 9.80 -12.47 -1.22
C TYR A 527 10.95 -13.37 -1.74
N ILE A 528 12.01 -13.55 -0.95
CA ILE A 528 13.09 -14.51 -1.27
C ILE A 528 12.53 -15.93 -1.33
N ILE A 529 11.72 -16.33 -0.35
CA ILE A 529 11.06 -17.64 -0.31
C ILE A 529 10.19 -17.85 -1.56
N LEU A 530 9.46 -16.82 -2.00
CA LEU A 530 8.66 -16.87 -3.23
C LEU A 530 9.55 -17.08 -4.47
N ILE A 531 10.68 -16.39 -4.58
CA ILE A 531 11.63 -16.58 -5.71
C ILE A 531 12.13 -18.03 -5.73
N ILE A 532 12.52 -18.57 -4.57
CA ILE A 532 12.98 -19.96 -4.45
C ILE A 532 11.86 -20.92 -4.86
N THR A 533 10.65 -20.75 -4.31
CA THR A 533 9.48 -21.58 -4.64
C THR A 533 9.15 -21.54 -6.14
N CYS A 534 9.17 -20.36 -6.76
CA CYS A 534 8.96 -20.21 -8.21
C CYS A 534 10.06 -20.92 -9.02
N SER A 535 11.31 -20.87 -8.56
CA SER A 535 12.42 -21.58 -9.22
C SER A 535 12.28 -23.10 -9.12
N GLU A 536 11.93 -23.63 -7.94
CA GLU A 536 11.78 -25.06 -7.68
C GLU A 536 10.57 -25.64 -8.42
N THR A 537 9.43 -24.93 -8.40
CA THR A 537 8.24 -25.32 -9.17
C THR A 537 8.49 -25.31 -10.68
N THR A 538 9.28 -24.35 -11.18
CA THR A 538 9.70 -24.31 -12.58
C THR A 538 10.56 -25.53 -12.92
N ILE A 539 11.57 -25.85 -12.11
CA ILE A 539 12.43 -27.03 -12.31
C ILE A 539 11.60 -28.33 -12.32
N LEU A 540 10.70 -28.47 -11.35
CA LEU A 540 9.84 -29.65 -11.19
C LEU A 540 8.88 -29.82 -12.38
N LEU A 541 8.27 -28.74 -12.85
CA LEU A 541 7.39 -28.79 -14.03
C LEU A 541 8.16 -29.05 -15.31
N CYS A 542 9.32 -28.39 -15.50
CA CYS A 542 10.20 -28.68 -16.61
C CYS A 542 10.59 -30.16 -16.62
N TYR A 543 10.95 -30.73 -15.47
CA TYR A 543 11.26 -32.16 -15.35
C TYR A 543 10.07 -33.05 -15.73
N PHE A 544 8.85 -32.75 -15.25
CA PHE A 544 7.67 -33.54 -15.60
C PHE A 544 7.34 -33.47 -17.09
N HIS A 545 7.45 -32.29 -17.71
CA HIS A 545 7.28 -32.14 -19.17
C HIS A 545 8.34 -32.92 -19.95
N LEU A 546 9.60 -32.88 -19.50
CA LEU A 546 10.71 -33.60 -20.12
C LEU A 546 10.64 -35.13 -19.91
N CYS A 547 9.99 -35.60 -18.85
CA CYS A 547 9.77 -37.03 -18.61
C CYS A 547 8.60 -37.60 -19.41
N THR A 548 7.67 -36.75 -19.86
CA THR A 548 6.60 -37.16 -20.78
C THR A 548 7.03 -37.17 -22.25
N GLU A 549 8.17 -36.56 -22.56
CA GLU A 549 8.83 -36.60 -23.87
C GLU A 549 9.86 -37.74 -23.92
#